data_AF-A0A7S0ACV1-F1
#
_entry.id   AF-A0A7S0ACV1-F1
#
_cell.length_a   1.000
_cell.length_b   1.000
_cell.length_c   1.000
_cell.angle_alpha   90.00
_cell.angle_beta   90.00
_cell.angle_gamma   90.00
#
_symmetry.space_group_name_H-M   'P 1'
#
loop_
_entity.id
_entity.type
_entity.pdbx_description
1 polymer ?
#
loop_
_entity_poly.entity_id
_entity_poly.type
_entity_poly.pdbx_seq_one_letter_code
_entity_poly.pdbx_strand_id
1 'polypeptide(L)'
;PRTFRLFALHSQVPNEDQELVLERPAAGVCHIVLATTIAESSLTLPEVRGVVDFGVHRTTSCDPSQPGLTELRSMWCAHASLTQREGRAGRTRPGWCLRLLPRDFFEANLPEYNTPEVLRTPLTKLFLQAKGISDGLKRAVQDDEAAERRLGLKVSSPGALLMQLPAPPQQDAIIAAVHELAELGVLTEESEYADVTVLGRIALWLPVDVRLCRLVWLGALWGCVTEALVLAAACSTPPPFQAPSRLAFRDSAEFTQNLLRSAESRRYFDGGHFSEPLMYLR
;
A
#
# COMPACT_ATOMS: atom_id res chain seq x y z
N PRO A 1 40.01 -16.64 -3.78
CA PRO A 1 38.60 -17.10 -3.61
C PRO A 1 37.70 -15.87 -3.69
N ARG A 2 36.57 -15.92 -4.41
CA ARG A 2 35.61 -14.80 -4.35
C ARG A 2 34.85 -14.88 -3.03
N THR A 3 34.81 -13.79 -2.30
CA THR A 3 34.04 -13.70 -1.05
C THR A 3 32.62 -13.24 -1.39
N PHE A 4 31.60 -13.87 -0.81
CA PHE A 4 30.20 -13.49 -1.03
C PHE A 4 29.66 -12.78 0.20
N ARG A 5 28.96 -11.65 0.00
CA ARG A 5 28.17 -10.99 1.05
C ARG A 5 26.70 -11.08 0.67
N LEU A 6 25.90 -11.64 1.56
CA LEU A 6 24.47 -11.82 1.36
C LEU A 6 23.71 -10.71 2.09
N PHE A 7 22.77 -10.07 1.40
CA PHE A 7 21.88 -9.05 1.95
C PHE A 7 20.42 -9.40 1.68
N ALA A 8 19.54 -8.97 2.58
CA ALA A 8 18.10 -9.05 2.41
C ALA A 8 17.54 -7.63 2.21
N LEU A 9 16.69 -7.45 1.20
CA LEU A 9 16.00 -6.19 0.92
C LEU A 9 14.49 -6.41 1.02
N HIS A 10 13.91 -5.96 2.12
CA HIS A 10 12.49 -6.11 2.44
C HIS A 10 12.07 -4.93 3.33
N SER A 11 10.80 -4.54 3.30
CA SER A 11 10.24 -3.48 4.16
C SER A 11 10.31 -3.75 5.67
N GLN A 12 10.74 -4.94 6.08
CA GLN A 12 10.91 -5.36 7.48
C GLN A 12 12.38 -5.36 7.90
N VAL A 13 13.30 -5.07 6.97
CA VAL A 13 14.72 -4.92 7.27
C VAL A 13 14.94 -3.46 7.68
N PRO A 14 15.68 -3.20 8.78
CA PRO A 14 15.99 -1.82 9.21
C PRO A 14 16.62 -0.99 8.09
N ASN A 15 16.34 0.32 8.06
CA ASN A 15 16.88 1.20 7.00
C ASN A 15 18.41 1.20 6.96
N GLU A 16 19.07 1.18 8.12
CA GLU A 16 20.53 1.10 8.23
C GLU A 16 21.08 -0.13 7.49
N ASP A 17 20.43 -1.29 7.64
CA ASP A 17 20.81 -2.53 6.94
C ASP A 17 20.49 -2.48 5.43
N GLN A 18 19.41 -1.78 5.05
CA GLN A 18 19.09 -1.56 3.63
C GLN A 18 20.08 -0.59 2.96
N GLU A 19 20.65 0.37 3.69
CA GLU A 19 21.66 1.30 3.17
C GLU A 19 22.98 0.58 2.86
N LEU A 20 23.36 -0.43 3.65
CA LEU A 20 24.54 -1.25 3.39
C LEU A 20 24.50 -1.96 2.03
N VAL A 21 23.31 -2.25 1.50
CA VAL A 21 23.11 -2.84 0.17
C VAL A 21 23.51 -1.88 -0.95
N LEU A 22 23.47 -0.57 -0.70
CA LEU A 22 23.82 0.47 -1.67
C LEU A 22 25.32 0.71 -1.77
N GLU A 23 26.11 0.16 -0.87
CA GLU A 23 27.56 0.24 -0.94
C GLU A 23 28.10 -0.61 -2.10
N ARG A 24 29.08 -0.06 -2.82
CA ARG A 24 29.75 -0.82 -3.89
C ARG A 24 30.55 -1.98 -3.31
N PRO A 25 30.51 -3.17 -3.92
CA PRO A 25 31.32 -4.30 -3.46
C PRO A 25 32.82 -3.96 -3.54
N ALA A 26 33.57 -4.26 -2.48
CA ALA A 26 35.02 -4.17 -2.48
C ALA A 26 35.64 -5.17 -3.49
N ALA A 27 36.89 -4.93 -3.89
CA ALA A 27 37.59 -5.80 -4.83
C ALA A 27 37.64 -7.26 -4.32
N GLY A 28 37.20 -8.21 -5.16
CA GLY A 28 37.15 -9.64 -4.80
C GLY A 28 35.89 -10.07 -4.03
N VAL A 29 35.00 -9.15 -3.68
CA VAL A 29 33.72 -9.41 -3.01
C VAL A 29 32.56 -9.34 -4.01
N CYS A 30 31.61 -10.27 -3.90
CA CYS A 30 30.38 -10.27 -4.67
C CYS A 30 29.18 -10.09 -3.72
N HIS A 31 28.38 -9.06 -3.96
CA HIS A 31 27.12 -8.87 -3.22
C HIS A 31 26.01 -9.70 -3.85
N ILE A 32 25.28 -10.44 -3.03
CA ILE A 32 24.06 -11.18 -3.39
C ILE A 32 22.93 -10.53 -2.61
N VAL A 33 21.93 -10.00 -3.31
CA VAL A 33 20.79 -9.30 -2.71
C VAL A 33 19.54 -10.12 -2.94
N LEU A 34 18.89 -10.55 -1.86
CA LEU A 34 17.58 -11.21 -1.89
C LEU A 34 16.52 -10.13 -1.69
N ALA A 35 15.74 -9.82 -2.73
CA ALA A 35 14.80 -8.70 -2.72
C ALA A 35 13.37 -9.11 -3.10
N THR A 36 12.41 -8.34 -2.62
CA THR A 36 11.04 -8.33 -3.15
C THR A 36 10.92 -7.34 -4.32
N THR A 37 9.69 -6.97 -4.69
CA THR A 37 9.39 -5.92 -5.67
C THR A 37 9.99 -4.55 -5.33
N ILE A 38 10.53 -4.34 -4.12
CA ILE A 38 11.28 -3.12 -3.75
C ILE A 38 12.47 -2.87 -4.71
N ALA A 39 13.15 -3.92 -5.15
CA ALA A 39 14.25 -3.78 -6.11
C ALA A 39 13.77 -3.51 -7.56
N GLU A 40 12.48 -3.70 -7.85
CA GLU A 40 11.89 -3.47 -9.17
C GLU A 40 11.70 -1.98 -9.47
N SER A 41 11.29 -1.18 -8.48
CA SER A 41 10.93 0.24 -8.66
C SER A 41 11.59 1.18 -7.63
N SER A 42 11.61 0.81 -6.35
CA SER A 42 11.91 1.73 -5.24
C SER A 42 13.40 1.99 -4.99
N LEU A 43 14.29 1.08 -5.42
CA LEU A 43 15.73 1.19 -5.14
C LEU A 43 16.59 1.01 -6.40
N THR A 44 17.70 1.74 -6.48
CA THR A 44 18.69 1.58 -7.55
C THR A 44 19.97 0.98 -6.99
N LEU A 45 20.08 -0.35 -7.08
CA LEU A 45 21.26 -1.08 -6.68
C LEU A 45 22.43 -0.79 -7.63
N PRO A 46 23.64 -0.47 -7.12
CA PRO A 46 24.79 -0.23 -7.96
C PRO A 46 25.31 -1.53 -8.57
N GLU A 47 25.75 -1.47 -9.84
CA GLU A 47 26.54 -2.51 -10.51
C GLU A 47 25.93 -3.92 -10.58
N VAL A 48 24.60 -4.04 -10.54
CA VAL A 48 23.90 -5.31 -10.72
C VAL A 48 24.32 -5.93 -12.06
N ARG A 49 24.94 -7.11 -11.99
CA ARG A 49 25.41 -7.85 -13.18
C ARG A 49 24.44 -8.95 -13.59
N GLY A 50 23.71 -9.50 -12.62
CA GLY A 50 22.88 -10.68 -12.79
C GLY A 50 21.59 -10.51 -12.00
N VAL A 51 20.48 -10.90 -12.61
CA VAL A 51 19.17 -10.99 -11.96
C VAL A 51 18.71 -12.44 -12.05
N VAL A 52 18.31 -13.01 -10.91
CA VAL A 52 17.61 -14.29 -10.85
C VAL A 52 16.17 -13.99 -10.47
N ASP A 53 15.24 -14.20 -11.39
CA ASP A 53 13.85 -13.83 -11.24
C ASP A 53 12.98 -15.06 -11.08
N PHE A 54 12.30 -15.17 -9.93
CA PHE A 54 11.37 -16.26 -9.62
C PHE A 54 10.02 -16.11 -10.34
N GLY A 55 9.76 -14.98 -10.99
CA GLY A 55 8.53 -14.77 -11.74
C GLY A 55 7.31 -14.39 -10.90
N VAL A 56 7.45 -14.32 -9.57
CA VAL A 56 6.35 -14.09 -8.63
C VAL A 56 6.49 -12.78 -7.86
N HIS A 57 5.36 -12.24 -7.41
CA HIS A 57 5.28 -11.13 -6.46
C HIS A 57 4.13 -11.36 -5.48
N ARG A 58 4.15 -10.67 -4.34
CA ARG A 58 3.01 -10.63 -3.41
C ARG A 58 2.29 -9.31 -3.57
N THR A 59 0.97 -9.36 -3.68
CA THR A 59 0.15 -8.17 -3.75
C THR A 59 -1.14 -8.35 -2.96
N THR A 60 -1.62 -7.24 -2.40
CA THR A 60 -2.98 -7.18 -1.88
C THR A 60 -3.96 -7.27 -3.05
N SER A 61 -5.01 -8.06 -2.91
CA SER A 61 -6.15 -8.14 -3.82
C SER A 61 -7.44 -8.16 -3.00
N CYS A 62 -8.50 -7.59 -3.55
CA CYS A 62 -9.87 -7.78 -3.06
C CYS A 62 -10.58 -8.77 -3.99
N ASP A 63 -11.22 -9.79 -3.41
CA ASP A 63 -12.07 -10.70 -4.19
C ASP A 63 -13.38 -9.98 -4.55
N PRO A 64 -13.74 -9.85 -5.83
CA PRO A 64 -15.02 -9.25 -6.22
C PRO A 64 -16.24 -9.97 -5.64
N SER A 65 -16.13 -11.26 -5.32
CA SER A 65 -17.21 -12.04 -4.70
C SER A 65 -17.34 -11.82 -3.19
N GLN A 66 -16.34 -11.21 -2.55
CA GLN A 66 -16.33 -10.87 -1.12
C GLN A 66 -15.88 -9.42 -0.92
N PRO A 67 -16.71 -8.43 -1.34
CA PRO A 67 -16.39 -7.02 -1.19
C PRO A 67 -16.12 -6.69 0.28
N GLY A 68 -15.00 -6.01 0.53
CA GLY A 68 -14.54 -5.63 1.88
C GLY A 68 -13.47 -6.53 2.49
N LEU A 69 -13.17 -7.69 1.90
CA LEU A 69 -12.05 -8.53 2.32
C LEU A 69 -10.82 -8.31 1.41
N THR A 70 -9.78 -7.73 1.98
CA THR A 70 -8.46 -7.67 1.34
C THR A 70 -7.58 -8.81 1.79
N GLU A 71 -6.90 -9.45 0.86
CA GLU A 71 -6.01 -10.57 1.10
C GLU A 71 -4.65 -10.34 0.43
N LEU A 72 -3.59 -10.91 1.02
CA LEU A 72 -2.25 -10.83 0.47
C LEU A 72 -1.91 -12.13 -0.28
N ARG A 73 -2.06 -12.13 -1.60
CA ARG A 73 -1.80 -13.30 -2.46
C ARG A 73 -0.46 -13.22 -3.17
N SER A 74 0.16 -14.38 -3.38
CA SER A 74 1.30 -14.53 -4.28
C SER A 74 0.81 -14.76 -5.70
N MET A 75 1.23 -13.94 -6.64
CA MET A 75 0.78 -13.97 -8.04
C MET A 75 1.97 -13.94 -8.99
N TRP A 76 1.76 -14.44 -10.21
CA TRP A 76 2.72 -14.30 -11.29
C TRP A 76 2.85 -12.83 -11.70
N CYS A 77 4.06 -12.41 -12.04
CA CYS A 77 4.32 -11.06 -12.53
C CYS A 77 3.92 -10.94 -13.99
N ALA A 78 3.46 -9.75 -14.38
CA ALA A 78 3.28 -9.43 -15.79
C ALA A 78 4.61 -9.33 -16.55
N HIS A 79 4.56 -9.44 -17.89
CA HIS A 79 5.72 -9.24 -18.76
C HIS A 79 6.44 -7.93 -18.48
N ALA A 80 5.70 -6.83 -18.33
CA ALA A 80 6.27 -5.52 -18.02
C ALA A 80 7.16 -5.53 -16.76
N SER A 81 6.72 -6.19 -15.68
CA SER A 81 7.50 -6.30 -14.43
C SER A 81 8.77 -7.16 -14.63
N LEU A 82 8.66 -8.28 -15.33
CA LEU A 82 9.81 -9.15 -15.63
C LEU A 82 10.85 -8.46 -16.53
N THR A 83 10.39 -7.58 -17.42
CA THR A 83 11.26 -6.75 -18.26
C THR A 83 11.92 -5.63 -17.44
N GLN A 84 11.20 -5.00 -16.52
CA GLN A 84 11.79 -4.01 -15.60
C GLN A 84 12.89 -4.63 -14.73
N ARG A 85 12.66 -5.84 -14.21
CA ARG A 85 13.64 -6.61 -13.43
C ARG A 85 14.88 -6.96 -14.26
N GLU A 86 14.70 -7.43 -15.49
CA GLU A 86 15.80 -7.66 -16.43
C GLU A 86 16.63 -6.39 -16.66
N GLY A 87 15.97 -5.25 -16.84
CA GLY A 87 16.61 -3.95 -17.03
C GLY A 87 17.54 -3.53 -15.88
N ARG A 88 17.37 -4.11 -14.67
CA ARG A 88 18.27 -3.85 -13.52
C ARG A 88 19.70 -4.34 -13.78
N ALA A 89 19.88 -5.43 -14.52
CA ALA A 89 21.21 -5.97 -14.83
C ALA A 89 21.94 -5.20 -15.95
N GLY A 90 21.25 -4.36 -16.71
CA GLY A 90 21.77 -3.69 -17.91
C GLY A 90 22.25 -2.24 -17.71
N ARG A 91 22.23 -1.71 -16.48
CA ARG A 91 22.39 -0.26 -16.25
C ARG A 91 23.82 0.26 -16.42
N THR A 92 24.80 -0.47 -15.91
CA THR A 92 26.20 0.01 -15.85
C THR A 92 27.13 -0.71 -16.81
N ARG A 93 26.76 -1.91 -17.26
CA ARG A 93 27.53 -2.79 -18.15
C ARG A 93 26.62 -3.92 -18.67
N PRO A 94 27.05 -4.68 -19.69
CA PRO A 94 26.32 -5.88 -20.10
C PRO A 94 26.15 -6.86 -18.92
N GLY A 95 24.89 -7.21 -18.66
CA GLY A 95 24.48 -8.13 -17.61
C GLY A 95 23.64 -9.28 -18.14
N TRP A 96 23.10 -10.09 -17.24
CA TRP A 96 22.24 -11.23 -17.58
C TRP A 96 21.01 -11.27 -16.66
N CYS A 97 19.93 -11.85 -17.18
CA CYS A 97 18.71 -12.13 -16.42
C CYS A 97 18.32 -13.60 -16.63
N LEU A 98 18.19 -14.34 -15.53
CA LEU A 98 17.71 -15.70 -15.51
C LEU A 98 16.30 -15.72 -14.93
N ARG A 99 15.29 -15.96 -15.78
CA ARG A 99 13.91 -16.17 -15.36
C ARG A 99 13.67 -17.65 -15.07
N LEU A 100 13.18 -17.98 -13.89
CA LEU A 100 12.85 -19.35 -13.48
C LEU A 100 11.44 -19.72 -13.95
N LEU A 101 11.19 -19.56 -15.25
CA LEU A 101 9.90 -19.78 -15.90
C LEU A 101 10.12 -20.52 -17.23
N PRO A 102 9.30 -21.52 -17.59
CA PRO A 102 9.28 -22.07 -18.93
C PRO A 102 8.95 -20.97 -19.95
N ARG A 103 9.61 -20.99 -21.12
CA ARG A 103 9.37 -20.01 -22.19
C ARG A 103 7.91 -20.00 -22.63
N ASP A 104 7.34 -21.17 -22.86
CA ASP A 104 5.95 -21.31 -23.32
C ASP A 104 4.96 -20.73 -22.30
N PHE A 105 5.24 -20.91 -21.00
CA PHE A 105 4.45 -20.32 -19.93
C PHE A 105 4.59 -18.80 -19.88
N PHE A 106 5.81 -18.29 -20.05
CA PHE A 106 6.04 -16.85 -20.14
C PHE A 106 5.25 -16.25 -21.30
N GLU A 107 5.32 -16.83 -22.50
CA GLU A 107 4.70 -16.28 -23.71
C GLU A 107 3.17 -16.46 -23.76
N ALA A 108 2.62 -17.54 -23.20
CA ALA A 108 1.19 -17.88 -23.34
C ALA A 108 0.32 -17.59 -22.10
N ASN A 109 0.91 -17.52 -20.89
CA ASN A 109 0.12 -17.48 -19.65
C ASN A 109 0.28 -16.20 -18.83
N LEU A 110 1.29 -15.37 -19.09
CA LEU A 110 1.51 -14.14 -18.34
C LEU A 110 0.81 -12.94 -18.99
N PRO A 111 0.17 -12.05 -18.20
CA PRO A 111 -0.39 -10.83 -18.75
C PRO A 111 0.72 -9.86 -19.15
N GLU A 112 0.43 -8.97 -20.11
CA GLU A 112 1.41 -7.96 -20.53
C GLU A 112 1.69 -6.93 -19.41
N TYR A 113 0.64 -6.51 -18.71
CA TYR A 113 0.69 -5.54 -17.60
C TYR A 113 -0.04 -6.06 -16.37
N ASN A 114 0.36 -5.57 -15.19
CA ASN A 114 -0.35 -5.86 -13.95
C ASN A 114 -1.72 -5.17 -13.95
N THR A 115 -2.71 -5.80 -13.32
CA THR A 115 -4.03 -5.19 -13.11
C THR A 115 -3.88 -3.88 -12.33
N PRO A 116 -4.44 -2.76 -12.80
CA PRO A 116 -4.43 -1.48 -12.10
C PRO A 116 -5.03 -1.58 -10.70
N GLU A 117 -4.46 -0.83 -9.74
CA GLU A 117 -4.87 -0.87 -8.32
C GLU A 117 -6.36 -0.56 -8.11
N VAL A 118 -6.89 0.42 -8.86
CA VAL A 118 -8.32 0.79 -8.83
C VAL A 118 -9.28 -0.37 -9.13
N LEU A 119 -8.83 -1.42 -9.81
CA LEU A 119 -9.68 -2.58 -10.14
C LEU A 119 -9.61 -3.69 -9.08
N ARG A 120 -8.79 -3.54 -8.04
CA ARG A 120 -8.41 -4.65 -7.14
C ARG A 120 -8.24 -4.24 -5.68
N THR A 121 -8.60 -3.01 -5.34
CA THR A 121 -8.65 -2.48 -3.97
C THR A 121 -10.03 -1.87 -3.68
N PRO A 122 -10.47 -1.80 -2.41
CA PRO A 122 -11.69 -1.09 -2.04
C PRO A 122 -11.65 0.38 -2.49
N LEU A 123 -12.78 0.88 -2.99
CA LEU A 123 -12.88 2.23 -3.57
C LEU A 123 -13.32 3.29 -2.57
N THR A 124 -13.58 2.94 -1.31
CA THR A 124 -14.17 3.76 -0.26
C THR A 124 -13.50 5.14 -0.14
N LYS A 125 -12.16 5.17 -0.07
CA LYS A 125 -11.40 6.43 0.01
C LYS A 125 -11.37 7.18 -1.33
N LEU A 126 -11.19 6.47 -2.43
CA LEU A 126 -11.12 7.06 -3.78
C LEU A 126 -12.46 7.70 -4.17
N PHE A 127 -13.57 7.03 -3.88
CA PHE A 127 -14.91 7.54 -4.09
C PHE A 127 -15.16 8.79 -3.26
N LEU A 128 -14.76 8.80 -1.97
CA LEU A 128 -14.88 9.98 -1.13
C LEU A 128 -14.08 11.16 -1.72
N GLN A 129 -12.85 10.93 -2.20
CA GLN A 129 -12.05 11.97 -2.86
C GLN A 129 -12.72 12.48 -4.15
N ALA A 130 -13.20 11.58 -5.01
CA ALA A 130 -13.95 11.93 -6.22
C ALA A 130 -15.17 12.78 -5.87
N LYS A 131 -15.87 12.44 -4.79
CA LYS A 131 -16.99 13.22 -4.27
C LYS A 131 -16.58 14.62 -3.82
N GLY A 132 -15.47 14.75 -3.08
CA GLY A 132 -14.93 16.04 -2.69
C GLY A 132 -14.63 16.94 -3.89
N ILE A 133 -14.09 16.37 -4.97
CA ILE A 133 -13.83 17.06 -6.23
C ILE A 133 -15.15 17.46 -6.93
N SER A 134 -16.08 16.52 -7.11
CA SER A 134 -17.39 16.77 -7.73
C SER A 134 -18.18 17.85 -7.00
N ASP A 135 -18.22 17.80 -5.66
CA ASP A 135 -18.93 18.79 -4.84
C ASP A 135 -18.21 20.15 -4.86
N GLY A 136 -16.88 20.16 -4.93
CA GLY A 136 -16.08 21.38 -5.13
C GLY A 136 -16.36 22.05 -6.49
N LEU A 137 -16.41 21.26 -7.56
CA LEU A 137 -16.75 21.74 -8.90
C LEU A 137 -18.18 22.28 -8.97
N LYS A 138 -19.17 21.59 -8.39
CA LYS A 138 -20.55 22.07 -8.26
C LYS A 138 -20.62 23.46 -7.63
N ARG A 139 -19.89 23.66 -6.52
CA ARG A 139 -19.85 24.95 -5.80
C ARG A 139 -19.13 26.04 -6.58
N ALA A 140 -18.13 25.70 -7.40
CA ALA A 140 -17.40 26.66 -8.20
C ALA A 140 -18.18 27.12 -9.44
N VAL A 141 -19.07 26.27 -9.95
CA VAL A 141 -19.82 26.50 -11.19
C VAL A 141 -21.13 27.27 -10.94
N GLN A 142 -21.75 27.19 -9.75
CA GLN A 142 -22.90 28.02 -9.32
C GLN A 142 -23.86 28.42 -10.46
N ASP A 143 -24.60 27.47 -11.01
CA ASP A 143 -25.64 27.68 -12.04
C ASP A 143 -25.18 28.34 -13.35
N ASP A 144 -23.86 28.45 -13.61
CA ASP A 144 -23.33 28.96 -14.88
C ASP A 144 -23.14 27.81 -15.89
N GLU A 145 -24.18 27.51 -16.67
CA GLU A 145 -24.12 26.54 -17.78
C GLU A 145 -23.00 26.85 -18.78
N ALA A 146 -22.58 28.12 -18.91
CA ALA A 146 -21.46 28.49 -19.78
C ALA A 146 -20.12 28.08 -19.17
N ALA A 147 -19.98 28.13 -17.84
CA ALA A 147 -18.81 27.61 -17.12
C ALA A 147 -18.72 26.08 -17.23
N GLU A 148 -19.83 25.35 -17.14
CA GLU A 148 -19.87 23.89 -17.39
C GLU A 148 -19.38 23.54 -18.80
N ARG A 149 -19.86 24.26 -19.82
CA ARG A 149 -19.42 24.07 -21.21
C ARG A 149 -17.96 24.45 -21.42
N ARG A 150 -17.47 25.51 -20.75
CA ARG A 150 -16.09 26.01 -20.89
C ARG A 150 -15.07 25.08 -20.23
N LEU A 151 -15.44 24.45 -19.12
CA LEU A 151 -14.59 23.48 -18.44
C LEU A 151 -14.62 22.10 -19.13
N GLY A 152 -15.54 21.86 -20.07
CA GLY A 152 -15.71 20.58 -20.76
C GLY A 152 -16.10 19.44 -19.80
N LEU A 153 -16.37 19.76 -18.55
CA LEU A 153 -16.70 18.85 -17.46
C LEU A 153 -18.17 19.04 -17.18
N LYS A 154 -19.01 18.22 -17.82
CA LYS A 154 -20.39 18.06 -17.38
C LYS A 154 -20.31 17.65 -15.91
N VAL A 155 -20.78 18.47 -14.98
CA VAL A 155 -20.68 18.22 -13.54
C VAL A 155 -21.25 16.82 -13.27
N SER A 156 -20.34 15.86 -13.16
CA SER A 156 -20.68 14.44 -13.19
C SER A 156 -20.82 13.99 -11.75
N SER A 157 -21.69 13.00 -11.52
CA SER A 157 -21.69 12.32 -10.23
C SER A 157 -20.29 11.76 -9.93
N PRO A 158 -19.94 11.55 -8.65
CA PRO A 158 -18.63 11.00 -8.29
C PRO A 158 -18.34 9.68 -9.03
N GLY A 159 -19.35 8.82 -9.20
CA GLY A 159 -19.23 7.61 -10.02
C GLY A 159 -18.91 7.91 -11.47
N ALA A 160 -19.59 8.86 -12.10
CA ALA A 160 -19.32 9.27 -13.48
C ALA A 160 -17.92 9.88 -13.67
N LEU A 161 -17.32 10.49 -12.64
CA LEU A 161 -15.92 10.93 -12.66
C LEU A 161 -14.97 9.73 -12.65
N LEU A 162 -15.23 8.72 -11.80
CA LEU A 162 -14.43 7.50 -11.76
C LEU A 162 -14.49 6.71 -13.08
N MET A 163 -15.62 6.75 -13.78
CA MET A 163 -15.77 6.13 -15.10
C MET A 163 -14.95 6.81 -16.21
N GLN A 164 -14.36 7.98 -15.97
CA GLN A 164 -13.47 8.67 -16.92
C GLN A 164 -12.00 8.29 -16.74
N LEU A 165 -11.66 7.43 -15.76
CA LEU A 165 -10.30 6.95 -15.55
C LEU A 165 -9.81 6.09 -16.73
N PRO A 166 -8.49 6.03 -17.01
CA PRO A 166 -7.95 5.16 -18.07
C PRO A 166 -8.32 3.69 -17.91
N ALA A 167 -8.47 3.23 -16.67
CA ALA A 167 -9.01 1.93 -16.31
C ALA A 167 -10.21 2.17 -15.37
N PRO A 168 -11.45 2.26 -15.89
CA PRO A 168 -12.61 2.55 -15.06
C PRO A 168 -12.91 1.38 -14.12
N PRO A 169 -13.24 1.66 -12.83
CA PRO A 169 -13.63 0.62 -11.88
C PRO A 169 -14.93 -0.08 -12.28
N GLN A 170 -15.16 -1.25 -11.70
CA GLN A 170 -16.44 -1.94 -11.80
C GLN A 170 -17.54 -1.15 -11.07
N GLN A 171 -18.73 -1.12 -11.65
CA GLN A 171 -19.87 -0.41 -11.08
C GLN A 171 -20.26 -0.96 -9.70
N ASP A 172 -20.18 -2.28 -9.51
CA ASP A 172 -20.45 -2.92 -8.22
C ASP A 172 -19.47 -2.46 -7.13
N ALA A 173 -18.21 -2.20 -7.49
CA ALA A 173 -17.22 -1.68 -6.56
C ALA A 173 -17.51 -0.21 -6.15
N ILE A 174 -18.08 0.57 -7.06
CA ILE A 174 -18.57 1.93 -6.75
C ILE A 174 -19.76 1.84 -5.79
N ILE A 175 -20.75 1.00 -6.08
CA ILE A 175 -21.93 0.80 -5.23
C ILE A 175 -21.51 0.35 -3.83
N ALA A 176 -20.61 -0.64 -3.73
CA ALA A 176 -20.09 -1.11 -2.45
C ALA A 176 -19.39 0.01 -1.65
N ALA A 177 -18.66 0.90 -2.32
CA ALA A 177 -18.04 2.04 -1.67
C ALA A 177 -19.08 3.07 -1.15
N VAL A 178 -20.15 3.33 -1.90
CA VAL A 178 -21.24 4.21 -1.44
C VAL A 178 -21.93 3.61 -0.21
N HIS A 179 -22.27 2.32 -0.27
CA HIS A 179 -22.85 1.58 0.85
C HIS A 179 -21.98 1.66 2.09
N GLU A 180 -20.68 1.32 1.98
CA GLU A 180 -19.76 1.39 3.13
C GLU A 180 -19.64 2.81 3.71
N LEU A 181 -19.57 3.84 2.87
CA LEU A 181 -19.50 5.23 3.35
C LEU A 181 -20.79 5.66 4.06
N ALA A 182 -21.96 5.22 3.59
CA ALA A 182 -23.23 5.48 4.25
C ALA A 182 -23.33 4.75 5.60
N GLU A 183 -22.98 3.46 5.66
CA GLU A 183 -22.92 2.69 6.91
C GLU A 183 -21.96 3.28 7.94
N LEU A 184 -20.83 3.84 7.49
CA LEU A 184 -19.87 4.51 8.35
C LEU A 184 -20.33 5.89 8.83
N GLY A 185 -21.43 6.43 8.30
CA GLY A 185 -21.94 7.76 8.60
C GLY A 185 -21.14 8.89 7.95
N VAL A 186 -20.37 8.59 6.90
CA VAL A 186 -19.63 9.59 6.11
C VAL A 186 -20.55 10.31 5.14
N LEU A 187 -21.54 9.60 4.60
CA LEU A 187 -22.62 10.14 3.78
C LEU A 187 -23.91 10.21 4.60
N THR A 188 -24.78 11.16 4.28
CA THR A 188 -26.09 11.30 4.94
C THR A 188 -27.05 10.15 4.61
N GLU A 189 -26.90 9.55 3.44
CA GLU A 189 -27.72 8.45 2.94
C GLU A 189 -26.92 7.61 1.93
N GLU A 190 -27.44 6.42 1.58
CA GLU A 190 -26.82 5.51 0.61
C GLU A 190 -27.08 5.98 -0.83
N SER A 191 -26.45 7.09 -1.20
CA SER A 191 -26.56 7.69 -2.52
C SER A 191 -25.26 8.40 -2.88
N GLU A 192 -24.84 8.30 -4.14
CA GLU A 192 -23.68 9.06 -4.63
C GLU A 192 -23.91 10.59 -4.60
N TYR A 193 -25.18 11.00 -4.56
CA TYR A 193 -25.60 12.40 -4.47
C TYR A 193 -25.78 12.90 -3.03
N ALA A 194 -25.72 12.00 -2.04
CA ALA A 194 -25.86 12.32 -0.61
C ALA A 194 -24.87 13.40 -0.17
N ASP A 195 -25.20 14.18 0.85
CA ASP A 195 -24.26 15.16 1.40
C ASP A 195 -23.16 14.49 2.23
N VAL A 196 -21.98 15.12 2.26
CA VAL A 196 -20.87 14.70 3.12
C VAL A 196 -21.10 15.20 4.55
N THR A 197 -21.10 14.29 5.53
CA THR A 197 -21.28 14.63 6.95
C THR A 197 -20.05 15.34 7.54
N VAL A 198 -20.11 15.73 8.83
CA VAL A 198 -18.94 16.25 9.55
C VAL A 198 -17.78 15.24 9.54
N LEU A 199 -18.09 13.97 9.80
CA LEU A 199 -17.13 12.87 9.72
C LEU A 199 -16.54 12.76 8.32
N GLY A 200 -17.40 12.83 7.29
CA GLY A 200 -16.95 12.77 5.90
C GLY A 200 -16.01 13.90 5.52
N ARG A 201 -16.23 15.12 6.04
CA ARG A 201 -15.30 16.24 5.84
C ARG A 201 -13.96 15.97 6.50
N ILE A 202 -13.93 15.41 7.70
CA ILE A 202 -12.67 14.99 8.35
C ILE A 202 -11.97 13.92 7.49
N ALA A 203 -12.73 12.94 7.00
CA ALA A 203 -12.21 11.85 6.17
C ALA A 203 -11.72 12.31 4.79
N LEU A 204 -12.19 13.44 4.27
CA LEU A 204 -11.62 14.08 3.08
C LEU A 204 -10.24 14.70 3.35
N TRP A 205 -10.01 15.22 4.55
CA TRP A 205 -8.79 15.92 4.93
C TRP A 205 -7.67 15.00 5.41
N LEU A 206 -8.00 13.93 6.16
CA LEU A 206 -6.99 13.06 6.74
C LEU A 206 -6.52 11.98 5.75
N PRO A 207 -5.21 11.72 5.61
CA PRO A 207 -4.66 10.71 4.71
C PRO A 207 -4.69 9.29 5.32
N VAL A 208 -5.74 8.96 6.07
CA VAL A 208 -5.91 7.64 6.70
C VAL A 208 -7.23 7.00 6.30
N ASP A 209 -7.39 5.73 6.63
CA ASP A 209 -8.62 4.98 6.43
C ASP A 209 -9.83 5.67 7.09
N VAL A 210 -11.01 5.53 6.48
CA VAL A 210 -12.25 6.17 6.95
C VAL A 210 -12.61 5.74 8.37
N ARG A 211 -12.34 4.49 8.75
CA ARG A 211 -12.62 3.96 10.09
C ARG A 211 -11.73 4.62 11.14
N LEU A 212 -10.48 4.93 10.78
CA LEU A 212 -9.56 5.68 11.64
C LEU A 212 -9.97 7.17 11.74
N CYS A 213 -10.49 7.76 10.67
CA CYS A 213 -11.08 9.10 10.73
C CYS A 213 -12.28 9.13 11.70
N ARG A 214 -13.09 8.07 11.70
CA ARG A 214 -14.22 7.91 12.63
C ARG A 214 -13.76 7.77 14.08
N LEU A 215 -12.67 7.05 14.33
CA LEU A 215 -12.04 6.99 15.65
C LEU A 215 -11.64 8.39 16.15
N VAL A 216 -10.95 9.18 15.32
CA VAL A 216 -10.54 10.56 15.67
C VAL A 216 -11.75 11.45 15.93
N TRP A 217 -12.78 11.36 15.08
CA TRP A 217 -14.00 12.15 15.26
C TRP A 217 -14.74 11.81 16.56
N LEU A 218 -14.85 10.52 16.91
CA LEU A 218 -15.43 10.08 18.17
C LEU A 218 -14.57 10.50 19.37
N GLY A 219 -13.24 10.44 19.25
CA GLY A 219 -12.33 10.94 20.27
C GLY A 219 -12.52 12.44 20.55
N ALA A 220 -12.71 13.24 19.50
CA ALA A 220 -13.05 14.65 19.65
C ALA A 220 -14.40 14.86 20.35
N LEU A 221 -15.41 14.05 20.03
CA LEU A 221 -16.74 14.13 20.65
C LEU A 221 -16.71 13.77 22.15
N TRP A 222 -15.87 12.81 22.54
CA TRP A 222 -15.76 12.34 23.92
C TRP A 222 -14.64 12.99 24.73
N GLY A 223 -13.91 13.97 24.15
CA GLY A 223 -12.86 14.70 24.85
C GLY A 223 -11.52 13.95 25.00
N CYS A 224 -11.31 12.87 24.23
CA CYS A 224 -10.07 12.07 24.17
C CYS A 224 -9.43 12.12 22.77
N VAL A 225 -9.37 13.33 22.19
CA VAL A 225 -8.86 13.53 20.83
C VAL A 225 -7.37 13.16 20.70
N THR A 226 -6.57 13.44 21.72
CA THR A 226 -5.13 13.16 21.70
C THR A 226 -4.88 11.67 21.63
N GLU A 227 -5.55 10.90 22.48
CA GLU A 227 -5.47 9.44 22.50
C GLU A 227 -5.97 8.86 21.18
N ALA A 228 -7.11 9.33 20.68
CA ALA A 228 -7.65 8.87 19.40
C ALA A 228 -6.71 9.14 18.22
N LEU A 229 -6.01 10.28 18.22
CA LEU A 229 -4.98 10.58 17.22
C LEU A 229 -3.77 9.65 17.32
N VAL A 230 -3.28 9.37 18.53
CA VAL A 230 -2.17 8.42 18.75
C VAL A 230 -2.57 7.03 18.26
N LEU A 231 -3.77 6.56 18.61
CA LEU A 231 -4.29 5.27 18.16
C LEU A 231 -4.45 5.22 16.63
N ALA A 232 -5.03 6.26 16.03
CA ALA A 232 -5.20 6.34 14.58
C ALA A 232 -3.85 6.34 13.85
N ALA A 233 -2.87 7.09 14.35
CA ALA A 233 -1.51 7.10 13.82
C ALA A 233 -0.88 5.70 13.92
N ALA A 234 -0.89 5.09 15.11
CA ALA A 234 -0.29 3.78 15.35
C ALA A 234 -0.91 2.67 14.50
N CYS A 235 -2.22 2.71 14.25
CA CYS A 235 -2.89 1.75 13.36
C CYS A 235 -2.63 2.01 11.86
N SER A 236 -2.25 3.24 11.49
CA SER A 236 -1.98 3.62 10.10
C SER A 236 -0.51 3.44 9.68
N THR A 237 0.41 3.37 10.64
CA THR A 237 1.85 3.22 10.42
C THR A 237 2.35 1.85 10.86
N PRO A 238 3.53 1.39 10.40
CA PRO A 238 4.16 0.22 10.98
C PRO A 238 4.27 0.33 12.51
N PRO A 239 4.02 -0.75 13.26
CA PRO A 239 4.00 -0.68 14.71
C PRO A 239 5.40 -0.34 15.25
N PRO A 240 5.53 0.51 16.28
CA PRO A 240 6.82 0.87 16.88
C PRO A 240 7.52 -0.35 17.48
N PHE A 241 6.76 -1.30 18.04
CA PHE A 241 7.28 -2.57 18.52
C PHE A 241 7.30 -3.60 17.39
N GLN A 242 8.26 -3.49 16.47
CA GLN A 242 8.40 -4.48 15.41
C GLN A 242 8.82 -5.84 15.99
N ALA A 243 8.15 -6.90 15.56
CA ALA A 243 8.61 -8.25 15.86
C ALA A 243 9.92 -8.49 15.09
N PRO A 244 10.96 -9.07 15.73
CA PRO A 244 12.19 -9.37 15.01
C PRO A 244 11.89 -10.35 13.88
N SER A 245 12.51 -10.09 12.73
CA SER A 245 12.40 -10.97 11.57
C SER A 245 13.66 -11.82 11.46
N ARG A 246 13.49 -13.09 11.07
CA ARG A 246 14.62 -13.97 10.66
C ARG A 246 15.35 -13.43 9.43
N LEU A 247 14.75 -12.48 8.70
CA LEU A 247 15.41 -11.77 7.60
C LEU A 247 16.47 -10.78 8.10
N ALA A 248 16.24 -10.15 9.26
CA ALA A 248 17.16 -9.21 9.89
C ALA A 248 18.16 -9.95 10.79
N PHE A 249 17.67 -10.80 11.69
CA PHE A 249 18.50 -11.54 12.65
C PHE A 249 18.75 -12.97 12.19
N ARG A 250 19.94 -13.21 11.62
CA ARG A 250 20.36 -14.52 11.12
C ARG A 250 20.83 -15.44 12.23
N ASP A 251 21.47 -14.90 13.26
CA ASP A 251 21.86 -15.67 14.43
C ASP A 251 20.61 -16.06 15.24
N SER A 252 20.52 -17.35 15.59
CA SER A 252 19.35 -17.88 16.28
C SER A 252 19.29 -17.44 17.74
N ALA A 253 20.44 -17.24 18.38
CA ALA A 253 20.47 -16.77 19.76
C ALA A 253 20.04 -15.30 19.82
N GLU A 254 20.63 -14.45 18.98
CA GLU A 254 20.26 -13.04 18.85
C GLU A 254 18.79 -12.85 18.46
N PHE A 255 18.28 -13.61 17.49
CA PHE A 255 16.86 -13.58 17.12
C PHE A 255 15.96 -13.90 18.32
N THR A 256 16.29 -14.97 19.07
CA THR A 256 15.48 -15.42 20.21
C THR A 256 15.51 -14.37 21.33
N GLN A 257 16.67 -13.79 21.62
CA GLN A 257 16.82 -12.75 22.63
C GLN A 257 16.01 -11.51 22.26
N ASN A 258 16.06 -11.06 21.00
CA ASN A 258 15.26 -9.93 20.54
C ASN A 258 13.76 -10.24 20.54
N LEU A 259 13.36 -11.49 20.26
CA LEU A 259 11.96 -11.90 20.30
C LEU A 259 11.39 -11.83 21.71
N LEU A 260 12.14 -12.35 22.69
CA LEU A 260 11.78 -12.27 24.10
C LEU A 260 11.71 -10.82 24.58
N ARG A 261 12.72 -10.00 24.24
CA ARG A 261 12.73 -8.57 24.58
C ARG A 261 11.54 -7.81 24.00
N SER A 262 11.18 -8.10 22.74
CA SER A 262 10.00 -7.51 22.09
C SER A 262 8.71 -7.94 22.80
N ALA A 263 8.57 -9.22 23.15
CA ALA A 263 7.41 -9.75 23.86
C ALA A 263 7.27 -9.17 25.28
N GLU A 264 8.37 -9.07 26.04
CA GLU A 264 8.41 -8.44 27.37
C GLU A 264 8.05 -6.96 27.30
N SER A 265 8.59 -6.23 26.32
CA SER A 265 8.28 -4.82 26.11
C SER A 265 6.79 -4.63 25.80
N ARG A 266 6.25 -5.41 24.86
CA ARG A 266 4.81 -5.38 24.53
C ARG A 266 3.95 -5.68 25.75
N ARG A 267 4.32 -6.68 26.57
CA ARG A 267 3.59 -7.00 27.80
C ARG A 267 3.67 -5.87 28.84
N TYR A 268 4.83 -5.22 28.97
CA TYR A 268 5.02 -4.09 29.87
C TYR A 268 4.13 -2.90 29.48
N PHE A 269 4.16 -2.51 28.21
CA PHE A 269 3.37 -1.38 27.70
C PHE A 269 1.87 -1.72 27.59
N ASP A 270 1.49 -2.97 27.33
CA ASP A 270 0.07 -3.38 27.32
C ASP A 270 -0.57 -3.17 28.69
N GLY A 271 0.18 -3.40 29.78
CA GLY A 271 -0.29 -3.05 31.11
C GLY A 271 -1.49 -3.85 31.62
N GLY A 272 -1.81 -4.99 30.99
CA GLY A 272 -2.96 -5.84 31.32
C GLY A 272 -4.25 -5.45 30.61
N HIS A 273 -4.19 -4.59 29.60
CA HIS A 273 -5.35 -4.19 28.80
C HIS A 273 -5.74 -5.22 27.74
N PHE A 274 -4.82 -6.13 27.37
CA PHE A 274 -5.01 -7.10 26.30
C PHE A 274 -5.44 -6.43 24.98
N SER A 275 -4.87 -5.26 24.69
CA SER A 275 -5.25 -4.42 23.57
C SER A 275 -4.02 -3.75 22.98
N GLU A 276 -3.55 -4.28 21.84
CA GLU A 276 -2.39 -3.76 21.13
C GLU A 276 -2.53 -2.28 20.75
N PRO A 277 -3.73 -1.76 20.36
CA PRO A 277 -3.89 -0.32 20.19
C PRO A 277 -3.67 0.46 21.50
N LEU A 278 -4.29 0.05 22.62
CA LEU A 278 -4.18 0.77 23.90
C LEU A 278 -2.76 0.73 24.49
N MET A 279 -1.99 -0.30 24.16
CA MET A 279 -0.55 -0.37 24.48
C MET A 279 0.21 0.86 23.98
N TYR A 280 -0.18 1.47 22.85
CA TYR A 280 0.51 2.64 22.29
C TYR A 280 0.23 3.96 23.02
N LEU A 281 -0.67 3.98 24.00
CA LEU A 281 -0.97 5.18 24.80
C LEU A 281 -0.06 5.31 26.03
N ARG A 282 0.79 4.32 26.32
CA ARG A 282 1.72 4.29 27.45
C ARG A 282 3.16 4.45 26.98
#